data_AF-A0A7G2IZU8-F1
#
_entry.id   AF-A0A7G2IZU8-F1
#
_cell.length_a   1.000
_cell.length_b   1.000
_cell.length_c   1.000
_cell.angle_alpha   90.00
_cell.angle_beta   90.00
_cell.angle_gamma   90.00
#
_symmetry.space_group_name_H-M   'P 1'
#
loop_
_entity.id
_entity.type
_entity.pdbx_description
1 polymer ?
#
loop_
_entity_poly.entity_id
_entity_poly.type
_entity_poly.pdbx_seq_one_letter_code
_entity_poly.pdbx_strand_id
1 'polypeptide(L)' 'MFLINGCEQNMLLASDRATQFGDGCFTTACIIDGEIPLFAAHLERLQDACQKTADLF' A
#
# COMPACT_ATOMS: atom_id res chain seq x y z
N MET A 1 11.48 6.63 -8.26
CA MET A 1 10.38 7.60 -8.10
C MET A 1 9.21 6.87 -7.47
N PHE A 2 8.71 7.35 -6.35
CA PHE A 2 7.53 6.80 -5.68
C PHE A 2 6.48 7.89 -5.56
N LEU A 3 5.20 7.52 -5.59
CA LEU A 3 4.10 8.44 -5.34
C LEU A 3 3.60 8.23 -3.91
N ILE A 4 3.90 9.15 -3.01
CA ILE A 4 3.53 9.08 -1.59
C ILE A 4 2.54 10.21 -1.31
N ASN A 5 1.34 9.87 -0.85
CA ASN A 5 0.24 10.81 -0.57
C ASN A 5 -0.06 11.78 -1.74
N GLY A 6 0.05 11.29 -2.99
CA GLY A 6 -0.20 12.07 -4.20
C GLY A 6 0.97 12.89 -4.72
N CYS A 7 2.13 12.86 -4.05
CA CYS A 7 3.33 13.63 -4.43
C CYS A 7 4.48 12.70 -4.82
N GLU A 8 5.21 13.04 -5.89
CA GLU A 8 6.43 12.33 -6.29
C GLU A 8 7.56 12.58 -5.29
N GLN A 9 8.06 11.51 -4.68
CA GLN A 9 9.03 11.55 -3.60
C GLN A 9 9.93 10.32 -3.67
N ASN A 10 11.16 10.44 -3.16
CA ASN A 10 12.11 9.31 -3.04
C ASN A 10 12.54 9.07 -1.59
N MET A 11 11.90 9.73 -0.64
CA MET A 11 12.16 9.61 0.80
C MET A 11 10.83 9.47 1.54
N LEU A 12 10.84 8.69 2.61
CA LEU A 12 9.77 8.59 3.60
C LEU A 12 10.34 9.02 4.95
N LEU A 13 9.52 9.62 5.80
CA LEU A 13 9.96 10.00 7.15
C LEU A 13 10.35 8.75 7.94
N ALA A 14 11.51 8.79 8.61
CA ALA A 14 11.95 7.68 9.44
C ALA A 14 10.92 7.34 10.53
N SER A 15 10.18 8.34 11.03
CA SER A 15 9.13 8.18 12.04
C SER A 15 7.86 7.48 11.54
N ASP A 16 7.72 7.21 10.24
CA ASP A 16 6.59 6.47 9.70
C ASP A 16 6.54 5.05 10.29
N ARG A 17 5.34 4.58 10.67
CA ARG A 17 5.17 3.30 11.37
C ARG A 17 5.47 2.09 10.49
N ALA A 18 5.39 2.22 9.16
CA ALA A 18 5.89 1.20 8.25
C ALA A 18 7.41 1.00 8.40
N THR A 19 8.17 2.09 8.62
CA THR A 19 9.61 2.03 8.86
C THR A 19 9.93 1.52 10.27
N GLN A 20 9.18 1.97 11.27
CA GLN A 20 9.45 1.66 12.68
C GLN A 20 9.07 0.21 13.03
N PHE A 21 7.92 -0.26 12.56
CA PHE A 21 7.29 -1.50 13.04
C PHE A 21 6.84 -2.43 11.91
N GLY A 22 6.93 -2.01 10.65
CA GLY A 22 6.25 -2.70 9.55
C GLY A 22 4.73 -2.65 9.69
N ASP A 23 4.20 -1.61 10.34
CA ASP A 23 2.77 -1.49 10.64
C ASP A 23 2.00 -0.96 9.43
N GLY A 24 1.55 -1.90 8.59
CA GLY A 24 0.78 -1.65 7.39
C GLY A 24 0.67 -2.90 6.53
N CYS A 25 0.13 -2.73 5.32
CA CYS A 25 0.04 -3.80 4.34
C CYS A 25 0.42 -3.29 2.94
N PHE A 26 0.65 -4.22 2.01
CA PHE A 26 0.93 -3.88 0.62
C PHE A 26 0.39 -4.94 -0.34
N THR A 27 0.37 -4.60 -1.62
CA THR A 27 0.13 -5.56 -2.69
C THR A 27 1.10 -5.31 -3.85
N THR A 28 1.33 -6.33 -4.67
CA THR A 28 2.13 -6.22 -5.90
C THR A 28 1.26 -6.71 -7.04
N ALA A 29 0.99 -5.83 -8.01
CA ALA A 29 0.14 -6.14 -9.15
C ALA A 29 0.98 -6.27 -10.42
N CYS A 30 0.55 -7.15 -11.33
CA CYS A 30 1.12 -7.23 -12.68
C CYS A 30 0.56 -6.08 -13.53
N ILE A 31 1.35 -5.59 -14.49
CA ILE A 31 0.89 -4.66 -15.51
C ILE A 31 1.04 -5.35 -16.87
N ILE A 32 -0.04 -5.40 -17.63
CA ILE A 32 -0.08 -5.99 -18.98
C ILE A 32 -0.75 -4.98 -19.89
N ASP A 33 -0.05 -4.55 -20.94
CA ASP A 33 -0.54 -3.58 -21.92
C ASP A 33 -1.08 -2.27 -21.30
N GLY A 34 -0.45 -1.80 -20.23
CA GLY A 34 -0.82 -0.58 -19.52
C GLY A 34 -1.98 -0.74 -18.53
N GLU A 35 -2.59 -1.92 -18.47
CA GLU A 35 -3.68 -2.24 -17.55
C GLU A 35 -3.17 -3.01 -16.33
N ILE A 36 -3.93 -2.92 -15.23
CA ILE A 36 -3.72 -3.73 -14.02
C ILE A 36 -4.79 -4.83 -13.99
N PRO A 37 -4.47 -6.07 -14.42
CA PRO A 37 -5.39 -7.18 -14.28
C PRO A 37 -5.80 -7.35 -12.81
N LEU A 38 -7.07 -7.70 -12.58
CA LEU A 38 -7.63 -7.90 -11.23
C LEU A 38 -7.51 -6.67 -10.31
N PHE A 39 -7.54 -5.45 -10.86
CA PHE A 39 -7.45 -4.20 -10.10
C PHE A 39 -8.39 -4.17 -8.88
N ALA A 40 -9.66 -4.56 -9.06
CA ALA A 40 -10.64 -4.60 -7.97
C ALA A 40 -10.21 -5.54 -6.83
N ALA A 41 -9.66 -6.71 -7.14
CA ALA A 41 -9.19 -7.66 -6.14
C ALA A 41 -7.93 -7.17 -5.41
N HIS A 42 -7.07 -6.39 -6.07
CA HIS A 42 -5.94 -5.71 -5.41
C HIS A 42 -6.42 -4.64 -4.43
N LEU A 43 -7.46 -3.88 -4.78
CA LEU A 43 -8.05 -2.89 -3.89
C LEU A 43 -8.76 -3.55 -2.69
N GLU A 44 -9.56 -4.58 -2.94
CA GLU A 44 -10.28 -5.34 -1.91
C GLU A 44 -9.33 -5.91 -0.86
N ARG A 45 -8.23 -6.57 -1.27
CA ARG A 45 -7.28 -7.12 -0.28
C ARG A 45 -6.58 -6.04 0.57
N LEU A 46 -6.38 -4.84 0.04
CA LEU A 46 -5.80 -3.72 0.79
C LEU A 46 -6.83 -3.20 1.80
N GLN A 47 -8.09 -3.05 1.40
CA GLN A 47 -9.18 -2.66 2.29
C GLN A 47 -9.35 -3.66 3.44
N ASP A 48 -9.40 -4.95 3.12
CA ASP A 48 -9.51 -6.03 4.11
C ASP A 48 -8.34 -6.04 5.10
N ALA A 49 -7.12 -5.85 4.61
CA ALA A 49 -5.94 -5.82 5.46
C ALA A 49 -5.92 -4.58 6.38
N CYS A 50 -6.32 -3.41 5.86
CA CYS A 50 -6.49 -2.21 6.67
C CYS A 50 -7.54 -2.39 7.78
N GLN A 51 -8.68 -3.01 7.46
CA GLN A 51 -9.72 -3.28 8.46
C GLN A 51 -9.19 -4.19 9.58
N LYS A 52 -8.55 -5.31 9.22
CA LYS A 52 -7.99 -6.24 10.21
C LYS A 52 -6.87 -5.63 11.07
N THR A 53 -6.08 -4.73 10.49
CA THR A 53 -4.98 -4.07 11.20
C THR A 53 -5.51 -3.02 12.18
N ALA A 54 -6.62 -2.35 11.84
CA ALA A 54 -7.30 -1.42 12.74
C ALA A 54 -7.95 -2.13 13.95
N ASP A 55 -8.45 -3.35 13.76
CA ASP A 55 -9.13 -4.12 14.82
C ASP A 55 -8.17 -4.74 15.87
N LEU A 56 -6.86 -4.56 15.73
CA LEU A 56 -5.82 -5.11 16.63
C LEU A 56 -5.51 -4.21 17.84
N PHE A 57 -6.20 -3.06 18.00
CA PHE A 57 -6.05 -2.10 19.10
C PHE A 57 -7.41 -1.56 19.55
#